data_AF-A0A7V8VKS0-F1
#
_entry.id   AF-A0A7V8VKS0-F1
#
_cell.length_a   1.000
_cell.length_b   1.000
_cell.length_c   1.000
_cell.angle_alpha   90.00
_cell.angle_beta   90.00
_cell.angle_gamma   90.00
#
_symmetry.space_group_name_H-M   'P 1'
#
loop_
_entity.id
_entity.type
_entity.pdbx_description
1 polymer ?
#
loop_
_entity_poly.entity_id
_entity_poly.type
_entity_poly.pdbx_seq_one_letter_code
_entity_poly.pdbx_strand_id
1 'polypeptide(L)'
;RGFGTFPARGKPNVIWAGVGTGHPQLFHVYKRVQEAALGAGLQPDLRSWHPHITIARCRDVSAESVRPFLRANADFDGGLIRVDSFALYSSIPGPLGSAYTRELEVSA
;
A
#
# COMPACT_ATOMS: atom_id res chain seq x y z
N ARG A 1 7.60 9.27 -2.05
CA ARG A 1 8.20 9.86 -3.25
C ARG A 1 7.94 8.99 -4.46
N GLY A 2 7.60 9.62 -5.58
CA GLY A 2 7.35 9.01 -6.88
C GLY A 2 6.08 8.17 -6.94
N PHE A 3 5.66 7.89 -8.16
CA PHE A 3 4.65 6.90 -8.48
C PHE A 3 5.27 5.69 -9.18
N GLY A 4 4.63 4.53 -9.03
CA GLY A 4 5.02 3.31 -9.71
C GLY A 4 3.83 2.40 -9.96
N THR A 5 4.12 1.21 -10.50
CA THR A 5 3.10 0.21 -10.80
C THR A 5 3.44 -1.16 -10.21
N PHE A 6 2.42 -1.98 -9.99
CA PHE A 6 2.59 -3.41 -9.83
C PHE A 6 1.91 -4.17 -10.99
N PRO A 7 2.61 -5.12 -11.65
CA PRO A 7 4.06 -5.30 -11.59
C PRO A 7 4.83 -4.06 -12.09
N ALA A 8 6.12 -3.95 -11.74
CA ALA A 8 6.96 -2.82 -12.14
C ALA A 8 7.21 -2.75 -13.65
N ARG A 9 7.04 -3.87 -14.36
CA ARG A 9 7.15 -3.98 -15.82
C ARG A 9 5.98 -4.80 -16.35
N GLY A 10 5.47 -4.42 -17.52
CA GLY A 10 4.33 -5.09 -18.17
C GLY A 10 3.00 -4.39 -17.89
N LYS A 11 1.88 -5.10 -18.12
CA LYS A 11 0.51 -4.59 -17.93
C LYS A 11 0.30 -4.22 -16.46
N PRO A 12 -0.02 -2.96 -16.12
CA PRO A 12 -0.19 -2.54 -14.74
C PRO A 12 -1.51 -3.06 -14.17
N ASN A 13 -1.47 -3.60 -12.95
CA ASN A 13 -2.65 -3.95 -12.15
C ASN A 13 -2.93 -2.87 -11.10
N VAL A 14 -1.90 -2.18 -10.63
CA VAL A 14 -1.99 -1.15 -9.58
C VAL A 14 -1.08 0.01 -9.95
N ILE A 15 -1.54 1.24 -9.71
CA ILE A 15 -0.72 2.45 -9.64
C ILE A 15 -0.62 2.85 -8.17
N TRP A 16 0.58 3.16 -7.70
CA TRP A 16 0.83 3.48 -6.30
C TRP A 16 1.77 4.68 -6.16
N ALA A 17 1.67 5.37 -5.02
CA ALA A 17 2.63 6.37 -4.56
C ALA A 17 3.54 5.75 -3.49
N GLY A 18 4.86 5.91 -3.65
CA GLY A 18 5.82 5.31 -2.72
C GLY A 18 5.93 6.11 -1.43
N VAL A 19 6.22 5.46 -0.30
CA VAL A 19 6.49 6.19 0.98
C VAL A 19 7.96 6.63 1.13
N GLY A 20 8.77 6.48 0.08
CA GLY A 20 10.21 6.81 0.11
C GLY A 20 10.99 5.87 1.03
N THR A 21 11.94 6.40 1.79
CA THR A 21 12.71 5.62 2.78
C THR A 21 11.92 5.30 4.05
N GLY A 22 10.76 5.94 4.26
CA GLY A 22 9.93 5.78 5.45
C GLY A 22 10.63 6.20 6.75
N HIS A 23 9.87 6.39 7.82
CA HIS A 23 10.45 6.49 9.16
C HIS A 23 10.82 5.08 9.67
N PRO A 24 11.96 4.85 10.36
CA PRO A 24 12.35 3.51 10.82
C PRO A 24 11.27 2.80 11.67
N GLN A 25 10.47 3.56 12.42
CA GLN A 25 9.37 3.00 13.21
C GLN A 25 8.30 2.33 12.36
N LEU A 26 8.11 2.73 11.10
CA LEU A 26 7.17 2.07 10.17
C LEU A 26 7.55 0.60 9.95
N PHE A 27 8.85 0.29 9.85
CA PHE A 27 9.35 -1.08 9.74
C PHE A 27 9.19 -1.87 11.05
N HIS A 28 9.32 -1.20 12.20
CA HIS A 28 9.04 -1.83 13.50
C HIS A 28 7.56 -2.20 13.67
N VAL A 29 6.64 -1.32 13.24
CA VAL A 29 5.20 -1.60 13.24
C VAL A 29 4.92 -2.78 12.32
N TYR A 30 5.46 -2.78 11.09
CA TYR A 30 5.31 -3.90 10.16
C TYR A 30 5.75 -5.23 10.78
N LYS A 31 6.94 -5.28 11.39
CA LYS A 31 7.44 -6.49 12.05
C LYS A 31 6.51 -6.98 13.16
N ARG A 32 6.05 -6.09 14.05
CA ARG A 32 5.14 -6.45 15.15
C ARG A 32 3.78 -6.94 14.64
N VAL A 33 3.26 -6.35 13.57
CA VAL A 33 2.01 -6.81 12.94
C VAL A 33 2.19 -8.22 12.36
N GLN A 34 3.33 -8.52 11.71
CA GLN A 34 3.63 -9.86 11.21
C GLN A 34 3.73 -10.89 12.34
N GLU A 35 4.42 -10.55 13.43
CA GLU A 35 4.53 -11.41 14.63
C GLU A 35 3.16 -11.68 15.26
N ALA A 36 2.32 -10.64 15.40
CA ALA A 36 0.96 -10.79 15.93
C ALA A 36 0.08 -11.67 15.02
N ALA A 37 0.18 -11.51 13.70
CA ALA A 37 -0.52 -12.34 12.73
C ALA A 37 -0.12 -13.82 12.84
N LEU A 38 1.19 -14.10 12.95
CA LEU A 38 1.71 -15.45 13.17
C LEU A 38 1.22 -16.04 14.50
N GLY A 39 1.25 -15.25 15.58
CA GLY A 39 0.71 -15.65 16.88
C GLY A 39 -0.79 -15.96 16.86
N ALA A 40 -1.53 -15.33 15.95
CA ALA A 40 -2.95 -15.61 15.69
C ALA A 40 -3.18 -16.80 14.73
N GLY A 41 -2.13 -17.49 14.27
CA GLY A 41 -2.23 -18.65 13.39
C GLY A 41 -2.34 -18.33 11.89
N LEU A 42 -2.12 -17.08 11.47
CA LEU A 42 -2.08 -16.70 10.05
C LEU A 42 -0.75 -17.12 9.42
N GLN A 43 -0.78 -17.39 8.11
CA GLN A 43 0.43 -17.74 7.36
C GLN A 43 1.28 -16.49 7.08
N PRO A 44 2.62 -16.60 7.08
CA PRO A 44 3.50 -15.48 6.76
C PRO A 44 3.34 -15.03 5.30
N ASP A 45 3.38 -13.71 5.06
CA ASP A 45 3.56 -13.18 3.72
C ASP A 45 5.05 -13.15 3.36
N LEU A 46 5.46 -14.04 2.45
CA LEU A 46 6.87 -14.18 2.04
C LEU A 46 7.30 -13.12 1.01
N ARG A 47 6.37 -12.29 0.53
CA ARG A 47 6.68 -11.26 -0.45
C ARG A 47 7.46 -10.13 0.22
N SER A 48 8.45 -9.60 -0.48
CA SER A 48 9.17 -8.42 -0.02
C SER A 48 8.20 -7.27 0.17
N TRP A 49 8.22 -6.69 1.37
CA TRP A 49 7.35 -5.58 1.72
C TRP A 49 7.83 -4.28 1.08
N HIS A 50 6.97 -3.68 0.28
CA HIS A 50 7.19 -2.40 -0.37
C HIS A 50 6.10 -1.45 0.10
N PRO A 51 6.34 -0.60 1.12
CA PRO A 51 5.29 0.27 1.64
C PRO A 51 4.90 1.31 0.59
N HIS A 52 3.60 1.39 0.30
CA HIS A 52 3.04 2.22 -0.75
C HIS A 52 1.59 2.57 -0.43
N ILE A 53 1.11 3.63 -1.05
CA ILE A 53 -0.31 4.01 -1.06
C ILE A 53 -0.85 3.65 -2.44
N THR A 54 -1.81 2.74 -2.51
CA THR A 54 -2.50 2.43 -3.77
C THR A 54 -3.36 3.62 -4.18
N ILE A 55 -3.16 4.12 -5.40
CA ILE A 55 -3.85 5.29 -5.95
C ILE A 55 -4.95 4.85 -6.92
N ALA A 56 -4.67 3.83 -7.71
CA ALA A 56 -5.65 3.25 -8.63
C ALA A 56 -5.40 1.75 -8.81
N ARG A 57 -6.49 1.02 -9.09
CA ARG A 57 -6.43 -0.36 -9.58
C ARG A 57 -6.82 -0.34 -11.05
N CYS A 58 -5.95 -0.90 -11.89
CA CYS A 58 -6.11 -0.90 -13.33
C CYS A 58 -6.92 -2.12 -13.78
N ARG A 59 -7.96 -1.90 -14.60
CA ARG A 59 -8.68 -2.95 -15.33
C ARG A 59 -8.49 -2.68 -16.82
N ASP A 60 -7.84 -3.60 -17.51
CA ASP A 60 -7.58 -3.52 -18.96
C ASP A 60 -6.89 -2.24 -19.45
N VAL A 61 -5.99 -1.72 -18.61
CA VAL A 61 -5.14 -0.58 -18.93
C VAL A 61 -3.83 -1.06 -19.54
N SER A 62 -3.39 -0.46 -20.66
CA SER A 62 -2.09 -0.73 -21.26
C SER A 62 -0.97 -0.01 -20.53
N ALA A 63 0.25 -0.56 -20.54
CA ALA A 63 1.40 0.09 -19.92
C ALA A 63 1.69 1.46 -20.56
N GLU A 64 1.52 1.55 -21.87
CA GLU A 64 1.75 2.74 -22.69
C GLU A 64 0.88 3.92 -22.26
N SER A 65 -0.37 3.65 -21.86
CA SER A 65 -1.29 4.69 -21.40
C SER A 65 -0.90 5.32 -20.06
N VAL A 66 -0.24 4.56 -19.17
CA VAL A 66 0.15 5.03 -17.83
C VAL A 66 1.54 5.67 -17.83
N ARG A 67 2.40 5.32 -18.79
CA ARG A 67 3.78 5.83 -18.90
C ARG A 67 3.89 7.36 -18.86
N PRO A 68 3.06 8.15 -19.57
CA PRO A 68 3.13 9.61 -19.50
C PRO A 68 2.89 10.13 -18.08
N PHE A 69 1.90 9.59 -17.37
CA PHE A 69 1.59 9.95 -15.99
C PHE A 69 2.77 9.65 -15.07
N LEU A 70 3.36 8.44 -15.16
CA LEU A 70 4.52 8.08 -14.33
C LEU A 70 5.71 9.00 -14.57
N ARG A 71 6.01 9.34 -15.84
CA ARG A 71 7.11 10.24 -16.18
C ARG A 71 6.88 11.65 -15.67
N ALA A 72 5.67 12.19 -15.86
CA ALA A 72 5.33 13.54 -15.43
C ALA A 72 5.37 13.69 -13.89
N ASN A 73 5.27 12.59 -13.14
CA ASN A 73 5.22 12.58 -11.68
C ASN A 73 6.39 11.80 -11.05
N ALA A 74 7.51 11.63 -11.77
CA ALA A 74 8.66 10.88 -11.28
C ALA A 74 9.22 11.47 -9.97
N ASP A 75 9.27 12.80 -9.89
CA ASP A 75 9.78 13.55 -8.74
C ASP A 75 8.69 13.93 -7.72
N PHE A 76 7.51 13.32 -7.80
CA PHE A 76 6.43 13.61 -6.86
C PHE A 76 6.88 13.42 -5.41
N ASP A 77 6.73 14.47 -4.60
CA ASP A 77 6.89 14.41 -3.15
C ASP A 77 5.57 14.80 -2.48
N GLY A 78 4.95 13.84 -1.81
CA GLY A 78 3.70 14.04 -1.07
C GLY A 78 3.90 14.68 0.31
N GLY A 79 5.14 15.01 0.67
CA GLY A 79 5.48 15.55 1.98
C GLY A 79 5.48 14.50 3.09
N LEU A 80 5.68 14.98 4.32
CA LEU A 80 5.63 14.17 5.53
C LEU A 80 4.24 14.23 6.15
N ILE A 81 3.77 13.08 6.63
CA ILE A 81 2.57 12.98 7.44
C ILE A 81 2.94 12.54 8.85
N ARG A 82 2.26 13.11 9.84
CA ARG A 82 2.30 12.60 11.20
C ARG A 82 1.36 11.40 11.30
N VAL A 83 1.84 10.31 11.88
CA VAL A 83 1.06 9.10 12.12
C VAL A 83 0.92 8.93 13.62
N ASP A 84 -0.31 9.07 14.13
CA ASP A 84 -0.61 9.01 15.56
C ASP A 84 -1.28 7.69 15.99
N SER A 85 -1.74 6.89 15.04
CA SER A 85 -2.38 5.60 15.28
C SER A 85 -2.23 4.64 14.10
N PHE A 86 -2.49 3.35 14.35
CA PHE A 86 -2.75 2.35 13.32
C PHE A 86 -4.03 1.56 13.66
N ALA A 87 -4.65 0.94 12.66
CA ALA A 87 -5.94 0.31 12.84
C ALA A 87 -6.02 -1.05 12.14
N LEU A 88 -6.83 -1.94 12.72
CA LEU A 88 -7.25 -3.19 12.08
C LEU A 88 -8.52 -2.91 11.26
N TYR A 89 -8.48 -3.31 9.99
CA TYR A 89 -9.63 -3.22 9.10
C TYR A 89 -10.07 -4.60 8.64
N SER A 90 -11.38 -4.80 8.55
CA SER A 90 -11.99 -5.85 7.75
C SER A 90 -12.47 -5.27 6.42
N SER A 91 -12.51 -6.12 5.39
CA SER A 91 -12.96 -5.76 4.04
C SER A 91 -13.83 -6.87 3.48
N ILE A 92 -15.10 -6.57 3.18
CA ILE A 92 -16.04 -7.49 2.59
C ILE A 92 -16.28 -7.08 1.12
N PRO A 93 -15.82 -7.88 0.13
CA PRO A 93 -16.04 -7.59 -1.27
C PRO A 93 -17.54 -7.61 -1.63
N GLY A 94 -17.98 -6.65 -2.44
CA GLY A 94 -19.34 -6.59 -2.96
C GLY A 94 -19.42 -6.07 -4.39
N PRO A 95 -20.62 -6.06 -5.00
CA PRO A 95 -20.81 -5.67 -6.41
C PRO A 95 -20.39 -4.22 -6.72
N LEU A 96 -20.51 -3.33 -5.73
CA LEU A 96 -20.19 -1.91 -5.85
C LEU A 96 -18.78 -1.57 -5.34
N GLY A 97 -18.00 -2.58 -4.94
CA GLY A 97 -16.71 -2.41 -4.26
C GLY A 97 -16.71 -3.08 -2.89
N SER A 98 -15.57 -3.00 -2.21
CA SER A 98 -15.43 -3.54 -0.85
C SER A 98 -16.01 -2.59 0.19
N ALA A 99 -16.79 -3.13 1.12
CA ALA A 99 -17.15 -2.45 2.35
C ALA A 99 -16.03 -2.64 3.38
N TYR A 100 -15.54 -1.54 3.95
CA TYR A 100 -14.46 -1.56 4.94
C TYR A 100 -14.99 -1.17 6.32
N THR A 101 -14.65 -1.96 7.33
CA THR A 101 -14.96 -1.66 8.73
C THR A 101 -13.67 -1.52 9.51
N ARG A 102 -13.55 -0.46 10.31
CA ARG A 102 -12.45 -0.29 11.26
C ARG A 102 -12.82 -1.05 12.54
N GLU A 103 -12.16 -2.17 12.77
CA GLU A 103 -12.44 -3.09 13.88
C GLU A 103 -11.78 -2.64 15.19
N LEU A 104 -10.58 -2.07 15.07
CA LEU A 104 -9.78 -1.61 16.21
C LEU A 104 -8.88 -0.46 15.77
N GLU A 105 -8.60 0.45 16.70
CA GLU A 105 -7.57 1.47 16.56
C GLU A 105 -6.62 1.40 17.76
N VAL A 106 -5.33 1.51 17.48
CA VAL A 106 -4.26 1.56 18.48
C VAL A 106 -3.52 2.88 18.27
N SER A 107 -3.62 3.76 19.25
CA SER A 107 -2.95 5.07 19.26
C SER A 107 -1.63 5.00 20.00
N ALA A 108 -0.72 5.92 19.67
CA ALA A 108 0.56 6.09 20.34
C ALA A 108 0.43 6.56 21.80
#